data_AF-A0A4R4SBN4-F1
#
_entry.id   AF-A0A4R4SBN4-F1
#
_cell.length_a   1.000
_cell.length_b   1.000
_cell.length_c   1.000
_cell.angle_alpha   90.00
_cell.angle_beta   90.00
_cell.angle_gamma   90.00
#
_symmetry.space_group_name_H-M   'P 1'
#
loop_
_entity.id
_entity.type
_entity.pdbx_description
1 polymer ?
#
loop_
_entity_poly.entity_id
_entity_poly.type
_entity_poly.pdbx_seq_one_letter_code
_entity_poly.pdbx_strand_id
1 'polypeptide(L)'
;IERVARGRIGHGLATAAVTWAVLGGTSLGREGLVMARFLERGDLDAARERLPHLCARDPRGLDAGGVTRAVVESVAENTSDAAIGPLFWGAVAGVPGLLMYRAVNTLDAMVGYRNPRYERFGWAAARLDDAVNWVPARVTGGLVALCSGGSAWRVLLRDGGKHPSPNAGRCEAAFAGALGVRLGGVNEYGGRVERRPEMGDGRAPEVRDIRRAVRLSAAVTAAAAAVIWVLR
;
A
#
# COMPACT_ATOMS: atom_id res chain seq x y z
N ILE A 1 21.10 10.02 31.59
CA ILE A 1 20.28 9.62 30.41
C ILE A 1 19.16 10.65 30.13
N GLU A 2 18.50 11.23 31.14
CA GLU A 2 17.48 12.29 30.97
C GLU A 2 17.94 13.66 30.42
N ARG A 3 19.25 13.97 30.39
CA ARG A 3 19.74 15.28 29.88
C ARG A 3 20.07 15.32 28.40
N VAL A 4 20.15 14.16 27.72
CA VAL A 4 20.41 14.11 26.26
C VAL A 4 19.13 14.43 25.45
N ALA A 5 17.95 14.33 26.08
CA ALA A 5 16.65 14.54 25.44
C ALA A 5 16.26 16.02 25.19
N ARG A 6 17.02 17.00 25.69
CA ARG A 6 16.66 18.44 25.60
C ARG A 6 17.31 19.22 24.45
N GLY A 7 18.15 18.59 23.64
CA GLY A 7 18.75 19.22 22.46
C GLY A 7 17.96 18.93 21.17
N ARG A 8 18.06 19.83 20.17
CA ARG A 8 17.53 19.62 18.80
C ARG A 8 17.91 18.24 18.22
N ILE A 9 19.08 17.71 18.59
CA ILE A 9 19.57 16.38 18.21
C ILE A 9 18.71 15.26 18.82
N GLY A 10 18.37 15.36 20.11
CA GLY A 10 17.53 14.36 20.78
C GLY A 10 16.11 14.31 20.22
N HIS A 11 15.53 15.48 19.92
CA HIS A 11 14.23 15.59 19.25
C HIS A 11 14.26 15.02 17.81
N GLY A 12 15.34 15.28 17.07
CA GLY A 12 15.56 14.72 15.74
C GLY A 12 15.67 13.20 15.74
N LEU A 13 16.47 12.63 16.65
CA LEU A 13 16.62 11.18 16.80
C LEU A 13 15.29 10.50 17.20
N ALA A 14 14.54 11.10 18.13
CA ALA A 14 13.23 10.59 18.52
C ALA A 14 12.24 10.60 17.34
N THR A 15 12.21 11.68 16.57
CA THR A 15 11.35 11.79 15.38
C THR A 15 11.74 10.76 14.33
N ALA A 16 13.03 10.56 14.07
CA ALA A 16 13.51 9.54 13.15
C ALA A 16 13.14 8.12 13.60
N ALA A 17 13.30 7.82 14.90
CA ALA A 17 12.94 6.52 15.47
C ALA A 17 11.43 6.25 15.37
N VAL A 18 10.59 7.23 15.72
CA VAL A 18 9.13 7.12 15.58
C VAL A 18 8.75 6.97 14.12
N THR A 19 9.36 7.76 13.22
CA THR A 19 9.10 7.66 11.77
C THR A 19 9.44 6.26 11.27
N TRP A 20 10.61 5.72 11.61
CA TRP A 20 11.03 4.37 11.20
C TRP A 20 10.09 3.28 11.74
N ALA A 21 9.73 3.36 13.03
CA ALA A 21 8.80 2.42 13.65
C ALA A 21 7.42 2.50 13.01
N VAL A 22 6.91 3.71 12.78
CA VAL A 22 5.62 3.93 12.15
C VAL A 22 5.64 3.43 10.71
N LEU A 23 6.68 3.66 9.91
CA LEU A 23 6.75 3.15 8.54
C LEU A 23 6.85 1.62 8.46
N GLY A 24 7.15 0.93 9.57
CA GLY A 24 7.42 -0.51 9.57
C GLY A 24 8.77 -0.88 8.92
N GLY A 25 9.66 0.11 8.74
CA GLY A 25 10.98 -0.06 8.12
C GLY A 25 10.89 -0.61 6.70
N THR A 26 11.40 -1.82 6.48
CA THR A 26 11.43 -2.50 5.16
C THR A 26 10.44 -3.66 5.07
N SER A 27 9.43 -3.72 5.95
CA SER A 27 8.52 -4.86 6.07
C SER A 27 7.78 -5.18 4.77
N LEU A 28 7.11 -4.20 4.16
CA LEU A 28 6.35 -4.36 2.92
C LEU A 28 7.21 -4.92 1.79
N GLY A 29 8.41 -4.34 1.61
CA GLY A 29 9.35 -4.80 0.58
C GLY A 29 9.85 -6.22 0.84
N ARG A 30 10.17 -6.56 2.11
CA ARG A 30 10.57 -7.92 2.48
C ARG A 30 9.47 -8.93 2.22
N GLU A 31 8.23 -8.60 2.57
CA GLU A 31 7.07 -9.47 2.38
C GLU A 31 6.79 -9.72 0.90
N GLY A 32 6.79 -8.67 0.07
CA GLY A 32 6.69 -8.82 -1.39
C GLY A 32 7.82 -9.68 -1.97
N LEU A 33 9.05 -9.53 -1.48
CA LEU A 33 10.18 -10.38 -1.92
C LEU A 33 10.09 -11.82 -1.43
N VAL A 34 9.51 -12.09 -0.25
CA VAL A 34 9.20 -13.46 0.22
C VAL A 34 8.21 -14.11 -0.74
N MET A 35 7.11 -13.43 -1.06
CA MET A 35 6.10 -13.91 -2.00
C MET A 35 6.66 -14.19 -3.39
N ALA A 36 7.50 -13.28 -3.91
CA ALA A 36 8.18 -13.49 -5.19
C ALA A 36 9.02 -14.78 -5.18
N ARG A 37 9.77 -15.05 -4.09
CA ARG A 37 10.60 -16.25 -3.98
C ARG A 37 9.79 -17.54 -3.93
N PHE A 38 8.65 -17.57 -3.24
CA PHE A 38 7.78 -18.75 -3.23
C PHE A 38 7.26 -19.05 -4.63
N LEU A 39 6.73 -18.03 -5.31
CA LEU A 39 6.19 -18.18 -6.66
C LEU A 39 7.26 -18.51 -7.72
N GLU A 40 8.46 -17.93 -7.62
CA GLU A 40 9.60 -18.26 -8.50
C GLU A 40 10.05 -19.72 -8.37
N ARG A 41 9.87 -20.33 -7.19
CA ARG A 41 10.19 -21.74 -6.93
C ARG A 41 9.04 -22.68 -7.25
N GLY A 42 7.89 -22.16 -7.67
CA GLY A 42 6.68 -22.95 -7.90
C GLY A 42 5.97 -23.40 -6.61
N ASP A 43 6.33 -22.84 -5.45
CA ASP A 43 5.75 -23.18 -4.15
C ASP A 43 4.47 -22.36 -3.91
N LEU A 44 3.41 -22.74 -4.62
CA LEU A 44 2.14 -22.03 -4.59
C LEU A 44 1.44 -22.16 -3.22
N ASP A 45 1.61 -23.29 -2.53
CA ASP A 45 0.97 -23.51 -1.25
C ASP A 45 1.58 -22.63 -0.15
N ALA A 46 2.92 -22.51 -0.10
CA ALA A 46 3.57 -21.56 0.80
C ALA A 46 3.17 -20.11 0.46
N ALA A 47 3.04 -19.76 -0.83
CA ALA A 47 2.57 -18.44 -1.23
C ALA A 47 1.13 -18.18 -0.75
N ARG A 48 0.22 -19.15 -0.89
CA ARG A 48 -1.16 -19.05 -0.40
C ARG A 48 -1.24 -18.92 1.12
N GLU A 49 -0.46 -19.70 1.85
CA GLU A 49 -0.39 -19.62 3.32
C GLU A 49 0.13 -18.25 3.79
N ARG A 50 1.06 -17.66 3.03
CA ARG A 50 1.65 -16.37 3.38
C ARG A 50 0.80 -15.16 2.97
N LEU A 51 0.02 -15.26 1.88
CA LEU A 51 -0.77 -14.14 1.32
C LEU A 51 -1.62 -13.33 2.33
N PRO A 52 -2.26 -13.95 3.35
CA PRO A 52 -3.02 -13.22 4.37
C PRO A 52 -2.21 -12.19 5.19
N HIS A 53 -0.87 -12.27 5.16
CA HIS A 53 0.00 -11.28 5.78
C HIS A 53 0.09 -9.96 4.98
N LEU A 54 -0.37 -9.94 3.73
CA LEU A 54 -0.37 -8.78 2.84
C LEU A 54 -1.77 -8.21 2.58
N CYS A 55 -2.78 -9.07 2.44
CA CYS A 55 -4.14 -8.62 2.18
C CYS A 55 -5.19 -9.57 2.75
N ALA A 56 -6.42 -9.06 2.84
CA ALA A 56 -7.59 -9.79 3.29
C ALA A 56 -8.04 -10.95 2.39
N ARG A 57 -7.40 -11.11 1.23
CA ARG A 57 -7.94 -11.91 0.14
C ARG A 57 -7.87 -13.38 0.53
N ASP A 58 -8.97 -14.12 0.35
CA ASP A 58 -8.96 -15.57 0.53
C ASP A 58 -7.99 -16.19 -0.48
N PRO A 59 -6.89 -16.84 -0.01
CA PRO A 59 -5.92 -17.44 -0.91
C PRO A 59 -6.42 -18.77 -1.51
N ARG A 60 -7.49 -19.35 -0.96
CA ARG A 60 -8.03 -20.64 -1.41
C ARG A 60 -8.52 -20.52 -2.85
N GLY A 61 -8.03 -21.41 -3.72
CA GLY A 61 -8.39 -21.44 -5.13
C GLY A 61 -7.65 -20.44 -6.02
N LEU A 62 -6.81 -19.55 -5.47
CA LEU A 62 -5.97 -18.67 -6.31
C LEU A 62 -4.85 -19.47 -6.96
N ASP A 63 -4.76 -19.43 -8.29
CA ASP A 63 -3.59 -19.90 -9.01
C ASP A 63 -2.40 -18.93 -8.85
N ALA A 64 -1.24 -19.28 -9.42
CA ALA A 64 -0.04 -18.45 -9.33
C ALA A 64 -0.26 -17.03 -9.88
N GLY A 65 -1.07 -16.87 -10.93
CA GLY A 65 -1.43 -15.57 -11.48
C GLY A 65 -2.29 -14.74 -10.53
N GLY A 66 -3.30 -15.36 -9.90
CA GLY A 66 -4.16 -14.76 -8.90
C GLY A 66 -3.39 -14.30 -7.66
N VAL A 67 -2.48 -15.12 -7.15
CA VAL A 67 -1.59 -14.75 -6.03
C VAL A 67 -0.65 -13.62 -6.46
N THR A 68 -0.04 -13.70 -7.65
CA THR A 68 0.84 -12.64 -8.17
C THR A 68 0.12 -11.30 -8.25
N ARG A 69 -1.07 -11.26 -8.85
CA ARG A 69 -1.89 -10.05 -8.95
C ARG A 69 -2.22 -9.50 -7.57
N ALA A 70 -2.68 -10.36 -6.65
CA ALA A 70 -3.02 -9.95 -5.29
C ALA A 70 -1.82 -9.31 -4.57
N VAL A 71 -0.62 -9.86 -4.74
CA VAL A 71 0.61 -9.29 -4.16
C VAL A 71 0.94 -7.93 -4.78
N VAL A 72 0.83 -7.77 -6.10
CA VAL A 72 1.12 -6.48 -6.77
C VAL A 72 0.09 -5.41 -6.35
N GLU A 73 -1.19 -5.77 -6.28
CA GLU A 73 -2.27 -4.89 -5.78
C GLU A 73 -1.98 -4.47 -4.33
N SER A 74 -1.64 -5.44 -3.47
CA SER A 74 -1.32 -5.18 -2.05
C SER A 74 -0.10 -4.27 -1.89
N VAL A 75 0.96 -4.46 -2.68
CA VAL A 75 2.13 -3.58 -2.65
C VAL A 75 1.79 -2.17 -3.12
N ALA A 76 0.94 -2.03 -4.14
CA ALA A 76 0.51 -0.72 -4.62
C ALA A 76 -0.28 0.03 -3.54
N GLU A 77 -1.32 -0.60 -2.97
CA GLU A 77 -2.16 -0.04 -1.91
C GLU A 77 -1.32 0.30 -0.66
N ASN A 78 -0.56 -0.66 -0.14
CA ASN A 78 0.26 -0.45 1.06
C ASN A 78 1.43 0.52 0.85
N THR A 79 1.80 0.87 -0.39
CA THR A 79 2.75 1.98 -0.60
C THR A 79 2.17 3.29 -0.08
N SER A 80 0.87 3.52 -0.30
CA SER A 80 0.17 4.65 0.33
C SER A 80 0.15 4.44 1.84
N ASP A 81 -0.37 3.31 2.30
CA ASP A 81 -0.79 3.20 3.70
C ASP A 81 0.36 2.97 4.68
N ALA A 82 1.38 2.23 4.26
CA ALA A 82 2.53 1.94 5.10
C ALA A 82 3.59 3.04 5.05
N ALA A 83 3.70 3.79 3.94
CA ALA A 83 4.80 4.73 3.72
C ALA A 83 4.34 6.17 3.49
N ILE A 84 3.54 6.45 2.45
CA ILE A 84 3.22 7.84 2.07
C ILE A 84 2.27 8.50 3.06
N GLY A 85 1.26 7.80 3.56
CA GLY A 85 0.33 8.29 4.59
C GLY A 85 1.04 8.76 5.86
N PRO A 86 1.88 7.91 6.49
CA PRO A 86 2.62 8.35 7.65
C PRO A 86 3.59 9.49 7.35
N LEU A 87 4.33 9.43 6.23
CA LEU A 87 5.25 10.50 5.85
C LEU A 87 4.52 11.84 5.65
N PHE A 88 3.35 11.81 5.01
CA PHE A 88 2.50 12.99 4.80
C PHE A 88 2.02 13.58 6.13
N TRP A 89 1.41 12.78 7.00
CA TRP A 89 0.91 13.27 8.29
C TRP A 89 2.04 13.65 9.25
N GLY A 90 3.20 13.00 9.16
CA GLY A 90 4.43 13.39 9.84
C GLY A 90 5.00 14.71 9.34
N ALA A 91 4.87 15.01 8.05
CA ALA A 91 5.23 16.30 7.49
C ALA A 91 4.31 17.41 8.00
N VAL A 92 3.00 17.16 8.03
CA VAL A 92 1.95 18.12 8.41
C VAL A 92 1.92 18.40 9.93
N ALA A 93 1.95 17.36 10.75
CA ALA A 93 1.69 17.45 12.19
C ALA A 93 2.81 16.85 13.07
N GLY A 94 3.95 16.47 12.49
CA GLY A 94 5.08 15.91 13.23
C GLY A 94 4.78 14.52 13.82
N VAL A 95 5.41 14.22 14.97
CA VAL A 95 5.23 12.94 15.69
C VAL A 95 3.75 12.65 16.02
N PRO A 96 2.92 13.59 16.49
CA PRO A 96 1.49 13.36 16.67
C PRO A 96 0.78 12.87 15.40
N GLY A 97 1.12 13.45 14.25
CA GLY A 97 0.54 13.04 12.95
C GLY A 97 0.91 11.61 12.58
N LEU A 98 2.18 11.22 12.76
CA LEU A 98 2.66 9.85 12.53
C LEU A 98 1.88 8.82 13.36
N LEU A 99 1.74 9.11 14.67
CA LEU A 99 1.09 8.19 15.60
C LEU A 99 -0.42 8.12 15.38
N MET A 100 -1.08 9.25 15.15
CA MET A 100 -2.52 9.31 14.85
C MET A 100 -2.83 8.52 13.59
N TYR A 101 -2.07 8.75 12.52
CA TYR A 101 -2.26 8.04 11.27
C TYR A 101 -2.08 6.52 11.46
N ARG A 102 -0.99 6.09 12.13
CA ARG A 102 -0.75 4.65 12.39
C ARG A 102 -1.87 4.04 13.22
N ALA A 103 -2.42 4.78 14.19
CA ALA A 103 -3.54 4.32 14.99
C ALA A 103 -4.81 4.12 14.15
N VAL A 104 -5.15 5.07 13.28
CA VAL A 104 -6.32 4.96 12.37
C VAL A 104 -6.15 3.77 11.42
N ASN A 105 -4.99 3.66 10.76
CA ASN A 105 -4.73 2.57 9.82
C ASN A 105 -4.72 1.19 10.50
N THR A 106 -4.19 1.10 11.73
CA THR A 106 -4.23 -0.15 12.51
C THR A 106 -5.65 -0.48 12.95
N LEU A 107 -6.45 0.53 13.33
CA LEU A 107 -7.84 0.34 13.70
C LEU A 107 -8.64 -0.24 12.53
N ASP A 108 -8.50 0.32 11.32
CA ASP A 108 -9.18 -0.23 10.14
C ASP A 108 -8.77 -1.68 9.85
N ALA A 109 -7.46 -1.99 9.90
CA ALA A 109 -6.99 -3.36 9.70
C ALA A 109 -7.52 -4.36 10.75
N MET A 110 -7.77 -3.92 11.99
CA MET A 110 -8.25 -4.79 13.07
C MET A 110 -9.77 -4.98 13.08
N VAL A 111 -10.54 -3.93 12.76
CA VAL A 111 -12.00 -3.89 12.99
C VAL A 111 -12.81 -3.39 11.79
N GLY A 112 -12.18 -2.94 10.71
CA GLY A 112 -12.82 -2.60 9.44
C GLY A 112 -13.47 -3.82 8.76
N TYR A 113 -13.01 -5.04 9.08
CA TYR A 113 -13.67 -6.26 8.63
C TYR A 113 -15.08 -6.37 9.23
N ARG A 114 -16.07 -6.57 8.34
CA ARG A 114 -17.47 -6.82 8.67
C ARG A 114 -17.65 -8.11 9.46
N ASN A 115 -17.35 -8.04 10.76
CA ASN A 115 -17.84 -8.98 11.74
C ASN A 115 -19.30 -8.58 12.06
N PRO A 116 -20.29 -9.49 12.05
CA PRO A 116 -21.65 -9.21 12.48
C PRO A 116 -21.75 -8.50 13.83
N ARG A 117 -20.71 -8.64 14.68
CA ARG A 117 -20.59 -7.99 15.99
C ARG A 117 -20.21 -6.50 15.95
N TYR A 118 -19.56 -6.01 14.89
CA TYR A 118 -18.95 -4.66 14.83
C TYR A 118 -19.34 -3.83 13.61
N GLU A 119 -20.39 -4.20 12.88
CA GLU A 119 -20.74 -3.62 11.57
C GLU A 119 -20.74 -2.07 11.53
N ARG A 120 -21.33 -1.40 12.54
CA ARG A 120 -21.36 0.07 12.62
C ARG A 120 -19.99 0.68 12.98
N PHE A 121 -19.22 0.00 13.83
CA PHE A 121 -17.91 0.47 14.28
C PHE A 121 -16.84 0.28 13.19
N GLY A 122 -16.85 -0.87 12.51
CA GLY A 122 -16.02 -1.14 11.36
C GLY A 122 -16.31 -0.19 10.20
N TRP A 123 -17.59 0.15 9.96
CA TRP A 123 -17.93 1.16 8.97
C TRP A 123 -17.35 2.54 9.29
N ALA A 124 -17.44 2.99 10.55
CA ALA A 124 -16.87 4.26 10.96
C ALA A 124 -15.34 4.28 10.88
N ALA A 125 -14.68 3.18 11.26
CA ALA A 125 -13.23 3.01 11.14
C ALA A 125 -12.79 3.08 9.66
N ALA A 126 -13.44 2.33 8.78
CA ALA A 126 -13.15 2.33 7.34
C ALA A 126 -13.39 3.71 6.70
N ARG A 127 -14.43 4.42 7.13
CA ARG A 127 -14.73 5.77 6.62
C ARG A 127 -13.69 6.80 7.07
N LEU A 128 -13.22 6.67 8.31
CA LEU A 128 -12.15 7.52 8.83
C LEU A 128 -10.82 7.23 8.12
N ASP A 129 -10.50 5.95 7.92
CA ASP A 129 -9.31 5.55 7.15
C ASP A 129 -9.36 6.12 5.73
N ASP A 130 -10.50 5.93 5.04
CA ASP A 130 -10.71 6.49 3.71
C ASP A 130 -10.48 8.01 3.67
N ALA A 131 -10.93 8.73 4.71
CA ALA A 131 -10.77 10.17 4.81
C ALA A 131 -9.31 10.59 5.03
N VAL A 132 -8.59 9.96 5.98
CA VAL A 132 -7.19 10.30 6.28
C VAL A 132 -6.24 9.90 5.14
N ASN A 133 -6.62 8.91 4.33
CA ASN A 133 -5.87 8.44 3.17
C ASN A 133 -6.24 9.14 1.85
N TRP A 134 -7.24 10.02 1.83
CA TRP A 134 -7.68 10.66 0.59
C TRP A 134 -6.58 11.48 -0.12
N VAL A 135 -5.83 12.28 0.64
CA VAL A 135 -4.67 13.04 0.12
C VAL A 135 -3.47 12.11 -0.09
N PRO A 136 -3.02 11.31 0.90
CA PRO A 136 -1.90 10.38 0.72
C PRO A 136 -2.00 9.47 -0.51
N ALA A 137 -3.17 8.91 -0.81
CA ALA A 137 -3.34 8.03 -1.96
C ALA A 137 -3.14 8.77 -3.30
N ARG A 138 -3.58 10.03 -3.38
CA ARG A 138 -3.36 10.90 -4.56
C ARG A 138 -1.91 11.28 -4.72
N VAL A 139 -1.25 11.64 -3.61
CA VAL A 139 0.19 11.91 -3.59
C VAL A 139 0.96 10.67 -4.03
N THR A 140 0.59 9.48 -3.55
CA THR A 140 1.17 8.20 -3.96
C THR A 140 1.06 7.98 -5.46
N GLY A 141 -0.16 8.08 -6.02
CA GLY A 141 -0.37 7.93 -7.46
C GLY A 141 0.44 8.94 -8.28
N GLY A 142 0.49 10.21 -7.85
CA GLY A 142 1.28 11.25 -8.49
C GLY A 142 2.78 10.97 -8.46
N LEU A 143 3.32 10.57 -7.31
CA LEU A 143 4.74 10.20 -7.18
C LEU A 143 5.11 8.99 -8.02
N VAL A 144 4.27 7.95 -8.04
CA VAL A 144 4.45 6.79 -8.94
C VAL A 144 4.55 7.25 -10.40
N ALA A 145 3.67 8.16 -10.80
CA ALA A 145 3.63 8.66 -12.16
C ALA A 145 4.83 9.56 -12.51
N LEU A 146 5.32 10.36 -11.56
CA LEU A 146 6.57 11.11 -11.69
C LEU A 146 7.78 10.20 -11.82
N CYS A 147 7.86 9.12 -11.02
CA CYS A 147 8.97 8.19 -11.04
C CYS A 147 9.00 7.28 -12.29
N SER A 148 7.85 7.07 -12.96
CA SER A 148 7.70 6.05 -14.01
C SER A 148 7.33 6.59 -15.40
N GLY A 149 6.89 7.84 -15.49
CA GLY A 149 6.60 8.52 -16.76
C GLY A 149 5.15 8.42 -17.24
N GLY A 150 4.94 8.73 -18.53
CA GLY A 150 3.62 9.09 -19.08
C GLY A 150 2.55 7.98 -19.06
N SER A 151 2.92 6.70 -19.08
CA SER A 151 1.94 5.60 -19.01
C SER A 151 1.24 5.55 -17.65
N ALA A 152 1.99 5.74 -16.56
CA ALA A 152 1.45 5.79 -15.21
C ALA A 152 0.48 6.98 -15.03
N TRP A 153 0.83 8.16 -15.56
CA TRP A 153 -0.08 9.32 -15.57
C TRP A 153 -1.39 9.03 -16.31
N ARG A 154 -1.30 8.48 -17.52
CA ARG A 154 -2.48 8.17 -18.35
C ARG A 154 -3.43 7.21 -17.63
N VAL A 155 -2.90 6.11 -17.09
CA VAL A 155 -3.71 5.10 -16.41
C VAL A 155 -4.26 5.63 -15.09
N LEU A 156 -3.48 6.37 -14.30
CA LEU A 156 -3.95 7.01 -13.07
C LEU A 156 -5.15 7.94 -13.31
N LEU A 157 -5.07 8.80 -14.33
CA LEU A 157 -6.14 9.75 -14.65
C LEU A 157 -7.38 9.05 -15.20
N ARG A 158 -7.19 8.04 -16.06
CA ARG A 158 -8.29 7.31 -16.70
C ARG A 158 -9.00 6.33 -15.77
N ASP A 159 -8.24 5.61 -14.94
CA ASP A 159 -8.74 4.44 -14.21
C ASP A 159 -8.78 4.63 -12.69
N GLY A 160 -8.01 5.57 -12.13
CA GLY A 160 -7.83 5.67 -10.68
C GLY A 160 -9.08 6.04 -9.88
N GLY A 161 -10.17 6.43 -10.53
CA GLY A 161 -11.49 6.66 -9.93
C GLY A 161 -12.48 5.51 -10.11
N LYS A 162 -12.12 4.42 -10.80
CA LYS A 162 -13.03 3.30 -11.07
C LYS A 162 -13.20 2.39 -9.85
N HIS A 163 -12.15 2.22 -9.05
CA HIS A 163 -12.14 1.31 -7.91
C HIS A 163 -13.19 1.72 -6.84
N PRO A 164 -13.88 0.76 -6.17
CA PRO A 164 -14.86 1.08 -5.13
C PRO A 164 -14.28 1.87 -3.95
N SER A 165 -13.04 1.54 -3.54
CA SER A 165 -12.29 2.39 -2.60
C SER A 165 -11.77 3.63 -3.33
N PRO A 166 -12.02 4.84 -2.79
CA PRO A 166 -11.59 6.10 -3.38
C PRO A 166 -10.06 6.31 -3.34
N ASN A 167 -9.36 5.45 -2.60
CA ASN A 167 -7.92 5.55 -2.33
C ASN A 167 -7.14 4.46 -3.07
N ALA A 168 -7.49 3.18 -2.86
CA ALA A 168 -6.77 2.05 -3.45
C ALA A 168 -6.65 2.17 -4.98
N GLY A 169 -7.72 2.61 -5.66
CA GLY A 169 -7.71 2.79 -7.12
C GLY A 169 -6.67 3.77 -7.63
N ARG A 170 -6.32 4.81 -6.85
CA ARG A 170 -5.26 5.77 -7.24
C ARG A 170 -3.90 5.09 -7.26
N CYS A 171 -3.62 4.27 -6.26
CA CYS A 171 -2.37 3.56 -6.13
C CYS A 171 -2.25 2.44 -7.18
N GLU A 172 -3.27 1.58 -7.27
CA GLU A 172 -3.30 0.45 -8.19
C GLU A 172 -3.24 0.90 -9.66
N ALA A 173 -4.02 1.92 -10.06
CA ALA A 173 -3.98 2.42 -11.44
C ALA A 173 -2.60 2.99 -11.82
N ALA A 174 -1.96 3.75 -10.91
CA ALA A 174 -0.63 4.29 -11.16
C ALA A 174 0.41 3.17 -11.30
N PHE A 175 0.38 2.16 -10.41
CA PHE A 175 1.25 0.99 -10.49
C PHE A 175 1.00 0.16 -11.75
N ALA A 176 -0.25 -0.06 -12.13
CA ALA A 176 -0.61 -0.77 -13.36
C ALA A 176 0.00 -0.09 -14.60
N GLY A 177 -0.13 1.24 -14.70
CA GLY A 177 0.47 2.02 -15.79
C GLY A 177 2.00 2.07 -15.75
N ALA A 178 2.62 2.13 -14.56
CA ALA A 178 4.07 2.12 -14.39
C ALA A 178 4.70 0.77 -14.75
N LEU A 179 4.03 -0.33 -14.37
CA LEU A 179 4.51 -1.69 -14.60
C LEU A 179 4.14 -2.22 -15.99
N GLY A 180 3.17 -1.60 -16.67
CA GLY A 180 2.65 -2.07 -17.95
C GLY A 180 1.84 -3.36 -17.78
N VAL A 181 1.07 -3.45 -16.70
CA VAL A 181 0.23 -4.60 -16.37
C VAL A 181 -1.23 -4.17 -16.22
N ARG A 182 -2.14 -5.14 -16.15
CA ARG A 182 -3.55 -4.94 -15.83
C ARG A 182 -3.86 -5.50 -14.44
N LEU A 183 -4.38 -4.65 -13.56
CA LEU A 183 -4.83 -5.02 -12.20
C LEU A 183 -6.36 -4.99 -12.11
N GLY A 184 -6.92 -5.50 -11.01
CA GLY A 184 -8.36 -5.68 -10.85
C GLY A 184 -8.88 -6.89 -11.63
N GLY A 185 -10.16 -6.86 -12.01
CA GLY A 185 -10.84 -7.96 -12.69
C GLY A 185 -11.58 -8.90 -11.73
N VAL A 186 -11.76 -10.15 -12.15
CA VAL A 186 -12.56 -11.13 -11.41
C VAL A 186 -11.77 -11.71 -10.24
N ASN A 187 -12.37 -11.70 -9.06
CA ASN A 187 -11.89 -12.31 -7.84
C ASN A 187 -12.93 -13.33 -7.35
N GLU A 188 -12.55 -14.59 -7.21
CA GLU A 188 -13.42 -15.63 -6.66
C GLU A 188 -13.06 -15.90 -5.20
N TYR A 189 -14.06 -15.85 -4.31
CA TYR A 189 -13.92 -16.09 -2.87
C TYR A 189 -14.94 -17.14 -2.43
N GLY A 190 -14.52 -18.39 -2.23
CA GLY A 190 -15.37 -19.43 -1.64
C GLY A 190 -16.80 -19.50 -2.21
N GLY A 191 -16.96 -19.34 -3.53
CA GLY A 191 -18.25 -19.33 -4.24
C GLY A 191 -18.88 -17.96 -4.53
N ARG A 192 -18.27 -16.84 -4.09
CA ARG A 192 -18.67 -15.46 -4.44
C ARG A 192 -17.71 -14.86 -5.46
N VAL A 193 -18.25 -14.36 -6.55
CA VAL A 193 -17.49 -13.66 -7.61
C VAL A 193 -17.58 -12.16 -7.35
N GLU A 194 -16.47 -11.54 -6.93
CA GLU A 194 -16.34 -10.08 -6.87
C GLU A 194 -15.69 -9.60 -8.17
N ARG A 195 -16.37 -8.71 -8.89
CA ARG A 195 -15.84 -8.12 -10.12
C ARG A 195 -15.31 -6.73 -9.83
N ARG A 196 -13.99 -6.59 -9.72
CA ARG A 196 -13.34 -5.29 -9.60
C ARG A 196 -13.12 -4.69 -10.99
N PRO A 197 -13.27 -3.37 -11.15
CA PRO A 197 -12.91 -2.70 -12.40
C PRO A 197 -11.44 -2.96 -12.74
N GLU A 198 -11.17 -3.26 -14.01
CA GLU A 198 -9.80 -3.42 -14.46
C GLU A 198 -9.11 -2.04 -14.60
N MET A 199 -7.84 -1.99 -14.22
CA MET A 199 -7.00 -0.81 -14.26
C MET A 199 -5.73 -1.11 -15.06
N GLY A 200 -5.42 -0.26 -16.04
CA GLY A 200 -4.31 -0.44 -16.97
C GLY A 200 -4.65 -1.27 -18.22
N ASP A 201 -3.83 -1.12 -19.26
CA ASP A 201 -4.00 -1.77 -20.57
C ASP A 201 -2.98 -2.92 -20.80
N GLY A 202 -2.21 -3.25 -19.78
CA GLY A 202 -1.11 -4.20 -19.91
C GLY A 202 -1.54 -5.66 -19.92
N ARG A 203 -0.53 -6.54 -19.96
CA ARG A 203 -0.72 -7.98 -19.72
C ARG A 203 -1.10 -8.26 -18.26
N ALA A 204 -1.57 -9.48 -17.98
CA ALA A 204 -1.70 -9.93 -16.60
C ALA A 204 -0.33 -9.86 -15.88
N PRO A 205 -0.30 -9.55 -14.57
CA PRO A 205 0.94 -9.52 -13.79
C PRO A 205 1.61 -10.89 -13.78
N GLU A 206 2.93 -10.89 -13.93
CA GLU A 206 3.79 -12.07 -13.83
C GLU A 206 4.63 -11.97 -12.55
N VAL A 207 5.19 -13.07 -12.08
CA VAL A 207 5.95 -13.12 -10.81
C VAL A 207 7.07 -12.06 -10.76
N ARG A 208 7.73 -11.78 -11.90
CA ARG A 208 8.76 -10.73 -12.01
C ARG A 208 8.25 -9.32 -11.66
N ASP A 209 6.95 -9.06 -11.84
CA ASP A 209 6.34 -7.77 -11.57
C ASP A 209 6.20 -7.50 -10.07
N ILE A 210 6.19 -8.54 -9.22
CA ILE A 210 6.23 -8.36 -7.76
C ILE A 210 7.52 -7.63 -7.36
N ARG A 211 8.67 -8.08 -7.87
CA ARG A 211 9.95 -7.41 -7.61
C ARG A 211 10.02 -6.00 -8.23
N ARG A 212 9.33 -5.77 -9.36
CA ARG A 212 9.24 -4.43 -9.96
C ARG A 212 8.36 -3.50 -9.10
N ALA A 213 7.23 -3.99 -8.60
CA ALA A 213 6.34 -3.26 -7.70
C ALA A 213 7.06 -2.89 -6.39
N VAL A 214 7.79 -3.81 -5.78
CA VAL A 214 8.58 -3.53 -4.56
C VAL A 214 9.64 -2.45 -4.81
N ARG A 215 10.37 -2.53 -5.94
CA ARG A 215 11.36 -1.50 -6.31
C ARG A 215 10.72 -0.14 -6.53
N LEU A 216 9.58 -0.10 -7.20
CA LEU A 216 8.82 1.13 -7.44
C LEU A 216 8.32 1.74 -6.12
N SER A 217 7.76 0.91 -5.22
CA SER A 217 7.35 1.31 -3.88
C SER A 217 8.50 1.95 -3.08
N ALA A 218 9.68 1.33 -3.11
CA ALA A 218 10.87 1.87 -2.46
C ALA A 218 11.32 3.21 -3.07
N ALA A 219 11.33 3.32 -4.41
CA ALA A 219 11.68 4.55 -5.12
C ALA A 219 10.71 5.70 -4.79
N VAL A 220 9.40 5.42 -4.77
CA VAL A 220 8.35 6.38 -4.43
C VAL A 220 8.46 6.83 -2.97
N THR A 221 8.73 5.91 -2.05
CA THR A 221 8.98 6.23 -0.64
C THR A 221 10.20 7.14 -0.47
N ALA A 222 11.30 6.83 -1.17
CA ALA A 222 12.50 7.66 -1.14
C ALA A 222 12.25 9.05 -1.74
N ALA A 223 11.52 9.14 -2.85
CA ALA A 223 11.13 10.40 -3.46
C ALA A 223 10.27 11.25 -2.51
N ALA A 224 9.29 10.65 -1.83
CA ALA A 224 8.47 11.35 -0.84
C ALA A 224 9.30 11.89 0.33
N ALA A 225 10.20 11.06 0.88
CA ALA A 225 11.10 11.47 1.95
C ALA A 225 12.02 12.62 1.51
N ALA A 226 12.56 12.57 0.28
CA ALA A 226 13.38 13.63 -0.28
C ALA A 226 12.60 14.94 -0.45
N VAL A 227 11.37 14.88 -0.96
CA VAL A 227 10.48 16.06 -1.08
C VAL A 227 10.22 16.67 0.30
N ILE A 228 9.88 15.87 1.30
CA ILE A 228 9.65 16.35 2.67
C ILE A 228 10.91 16.96 3.27
N TRP A 229 12.07 16.39 2.99
CA TRP A 229 13.36 16.91 3.47
C TRP A 229 13.69 18.27 2.85
N VAL A 230 13.45 18.47 1.55
CA VAL A 230 13.71 19.75 0.87
C VAL A 230 12.75 20.85 1.33
N LEU A 231 11.51 20.49 1.70
CA LEU A 231 10.48 21.45 2.13
C LEU A 231 10.59 21.86 3.61
N ARG A 232 11.57 21.36 4.36
CA ARG A 232 11.79 21.64 5.79
C ARG A 232 13.12 22.32 6.05
#